data_AF-A0A4Y7XE11-F1
#
_entry.id   AF-A0A4Y7XE11-F1
#
_cell.length_a   1.000
_cell.length_b   1.000
_cell.length_c   1.000
_cell.angle_alpha   90.00
_cell.angle_beta   90.00
_cell.angle_gamma   90.00
#
_symmetry.space_group_name_H-M   'P 1'
#
loop_
_entity.id
_entity.type
_entity.pdbx_description
1 polymer ?
#
loop_
_entity_poly.entity_id
_entity_poly.type
_entity_poly.pdbx_seq_one_letter_code
_entity_poly.pdbx_strand_id
1 'polypeptide(L)'
;MRQFIIRDITLDQEQLDGTVIDGNVFLSLSDFARACGQPHDWVIALVEHSILEKNDSTPEHWQFVGEELARARRAWRLQRDFDASLAAVALMLDLLDEVKQLRAQVALHIR
;
A
#
# COMPACT_ATOMS: atom_id res chain seq x y z
N MET A 1 -25.83 -0.60 12.39
CA MET A 1 -24.47 -0.09 12.67
C MET A 1 -23.47 -1.19 12.36
N ARG A 2 -22.51 -0.98 11.44
CA ARG A 2 -21.45 -1.95 11.15
C ARG A 2 -20.33 -1.78 12.18
N GLN A 3 -19.98 -2.85 12.88
CA GLN A 3 -18.86 -2.88 13.82
C GLN A 3 -17.59 -3.24 13.05
N PHE A 4 -16.60 -2.35 13.03
CA PHE A 4 -15.27 -2.63 12.50
C PHE A 4 -14.35 -2.91 13.69
N ILE A 5 -13.74 -4.11 13.73
CA ILE A 5 -12.78 -4.48 14.77
C ILE A 5 -11.39 -4.28 14.20
N ILE A 6 -10.74 -3.20 14.62
CA ILE A 6 -9.33 -2.95 14.36
C ILE A 6 -8.55 -3.65 15.49
N ARG A 7 -7.84 -4.74 15.18
CA ARG A 7 -6.99 -5.44 16.17
C ARG A 7 -5.62 -4.76 16.23
N ASP A 8 -5.06 -4.66 17.43
CA ASP A 8 -3.67 -4.23 17.72
C ASP A 8 -3.27 -2.82 17.26
N ILE A 9 -4.16 -1.84 17.38
CA ILE A 9 -3.79 -0.43 17.22
C ILE A 9 -3.86 0.25 18.59
N THR A 10 -2.68 0.58 19.14
CA THR A 10 -2.56 1.43 20.34
C THR A 10 -2.22 2.84 19.85
N LEU A 11 -3.11 3.78 20.13
CA LEU A 11 -2.97 5.18 19.74
C LEU A 11 -3.19 6.02 21.00
N ASP A 12 -2.17 6.77 21.41
CA ASP A 12 -2.18 7.57 22.64
C ASP A 12 -2.91 8.92 22.47
N GLN A 13 -3.90 8.98 21.58
CA GLN A 13 -4.62 10.19 21.18
C GLN A 13 -6.09 10.10 21.64
N GLU A 14 -6.62 11.16 22.27
CA GLU A 14 -7.99 11.21 22.79
C GLU A 14 -9.07 11.20 21.69
N GLN A 15 -8.72 11.58 20.46
CA GLN A 15 -9.66 11.59 19.34
C GLN A 15 -8.95 11.15 18.05
N LEU A 16 -9.58 10.20 17.35
CA LEU A 16 -9.08 9.62 16.11
C LEU A 16 -10.15 9.76 15.04
N ASP A 17 -9.85 10.59 14.05
CA ASP A 17 -10.62 10.62 12.82
C ASP A 17 -10.06 9.55 11.88
N GLY A 18 -10.79 8.43 11.78
CA GLY A 18 -10.46 7.32 10.90
C GLY A 18 -11.45 7.25 9.74
N THR A 19 -10.95 7.32 8.50
CA THR A 19 -11.75 7.02 7.31
C THR A 19 -11.54 5.57 6.91
N VAL A 20 -12.62 4.79 6.83
CA VAL A 20 -12.57 3.44 6.23
C VAL A 20 -12.43 3.60 4.72
N ILE A 21 -11.29 3.19 4.17
CA ILE A 21 -11.05 3.14 2.74
C ILE A 21 -11.40 1.71 2.28
N ASP A 22 -12.52 1.57 1.57
CA ASP A 22 -12.91 0.33 0.87
C ASP A 22 -12.46 0.40 -0.60
N GLY A 23 -12.63 -0.68 -1.36
CA GLY A 23 -12.23 -0.77 -2.78
C GLY A 23 -12.93 0.22 -3.73
N ASN A 24 -13.99 0.89 -3.29
CA ASN A 24 -14.75 1.88 -4.07
C ASN A 24 -14.35 3.34 -3.80
N VAL A 25 -13.37 3.59 -2.92
CA VAL A 25 -12.89 4.94 -2.59
C VAL A 25 -11.56 5.18 -3.30
N PHE A 26 -11.53 6.21 -4.13
CA PHE A 26 -10.32 6.69 -4.78
C PHE A 26 -9.67 7.82 -3.98
N LEU A 27 -8.36 7.75 -3.82
CA LEU A 27 -7.55 8.77 -3.16
C LEU A 27 -6.79 9.57 -4.20
N SER A 28 -6.80 10.89 -4.06
CA SER A 28 -5.86 11.76 -4.78
C SER A 28 -4.42 11.49 -4.31
N LEU A 29 -3.42 11.96 -5.05
CA LEU A 29 -2.02 11.91 -4.61
C LEU A 29 -1.83 12.48 -3.20
N SER A 30 -2.44 13.63 -2.91
CA SER A 30 -2.36 14.29 -1.61
C SER A 30 -2.99 13.46 -0.49
N ASP A 31 -4.16 12.86 -0.75
CA ASP A 31 -4.84 12.01 0.24
C ASP A 31 -4.07 10.71 0.47
N PHE A 32 -3.52 10.14 -0.60
CA PHE A 32 -2.72 8.92 -0.53
C PHE A 32 -1.43 9.13 0.27
N ALA A 33 -0.68 10.19 -0.04
CA ALA A 33 0.54 10.55 0.65
C ALA A 33 0.30 10.79 2.16
N ARG A 34 -0.78 11.52 2.48
CA ARG A 34 -1.23 11.72 3.86
C ARG A 34 -1.58 10.39 4.54
N ALA A 35 -2.30 9.51 3.86
CA ALA A 35 -2.75 8.23 4.41
C ALA A 35 -1.61 7.20 4.60
N CYS A 36 -0.56 7.25 3.79
CA CYS A 36 0.62 6.41 3.96
C CYS A 36 1.71 7.05 4.84
N GLY A 37 1.57 8.35 5.16
CA GLY A 37 2.49 9.10 5.99
C GLY A 37 3.84 9.37 5.32
N GLN A 38 3.85 9.51 4.00
CA GLN A 38 5.06 9.72 3.18
C GLN A 38 4.91 10.97 2.30
N PRO A 39 6.02 11.60 1.88
CA PRO A 39 5.96 12.79 1.04
C PRO A 39 5.53 12.47 -0.40
N HIS A 40 5.05 13.48 -1.13
CA HIS A 40 4.51 13.31 -2.48
C HIS A 40 5.53 12.76 -3.48
N ASP A 41 6.77 13.24 -3.40
CA ASP A 41 7.89 12.80 -4.22
C ASP A 41 8.18 11.31 -4.06
N TRP A 42 8.07 10.79 -2.84
CA TRP A 42 8.20 9.35 -2.58
C TRP A 42 7.06 8.55 -3.22
N VAL A 43 5.81 9.03 -3.14
CA VAL A 43 4.67 8.37 -3.80
C VAL A 43 4.82 8.39 -5.33
N ILE A 44 5.27 9.51 -5.90
CA ILE A 44 5.58 9.63 -7.33
C ILE A 44 6.66 8.62 -7.72
N ALA A 45 7.74 8.51 -6.93
CA ALA A 45 8.80 7.56 -7.20
C ALA A 45 8.30 6.10 -7.15
N LEU A 46 7.32 5.77 -6.30
CA LEU A 46 6.69 4.44 -6.33
C LEU A 46 6.01 4.16 -7.68
N VAL A 47 5.32 5.14 -8.25
CA VAL A 47 4.66 5.01 -9.56
C VAL A 47 5.70 4.89 -10.68
N GLU A 48 6.78 5.66 -10.62
CA GLU A 48 7.89 5.58 -11.59
C GLU A 48 8.59 4.21 -11.59
N HIS A 49 8.66 3.58 -10.43
CA HIS A 49 9.19 2.22 -10.25
C HIS A 49 8.14 1.12 -10.44
N SER A 50 6.94 1.45 -10.93
CA SER A 50 5.82 0.51 -11.12
C SER A 50 5.42 -0.26 -9.85
N ILE A 51 5.75 0.27 -8.67
CA ILE A 51 5.30 -0.29 -7.38
C ILE A 51 3.82 0.01 -7.18
N LEU A 52 3.39 1.19 -7.62
CA LEU A 52 1.99 1.60 -7.71
C LEU A 52 1.58 1.74 -9.18
N GLU A 53 0.31 1.53 -9.48
CA GLU A 53 -0.19 1.72 -10.83
C GLU A 53 -0.54 3.20 -11.06
N LYS A 54 -0.48 3.63 -12.32
CA LYS A 54 -1.00 4.93 -12.73
C LYS A 54 -2.24 4.73 -13.60
N ASN A 55 -3.33 5.37 -13.21
CA ASN A 55 -4.53 5.46 -14.02
C ASN A 55 -4.42 6.57 -15.10
N ASP A 56 -3.51 7.53 -14.91
CA ASP A 56 -3.29 8.67 -15.81
C ASP A 56 -1.79 9.03 -15.92
N SER A 57 -1.42 9.80 -16.94
CA SER A 57 -0.05 10.30 -17.12
C SER A 57 0.28 11.49 -16.22
N THR A 58 -0.74 12.20 -15.72
CA THR A 58 -0.57 13.41 -14.91
C THR A 58 -0.83 13.15 -13.43
N PRO A 59 0.12 13.46 -12.51
CA PRO A 59 -0.01 13.17 -11.08
C PRO A 59 -1.24 13.78 -10.40
N GLU A 60 -1.71 14.93 -10.88
CA GLU A 60 -2.90 15.63 -10.36
C GLU A 60 -4.20 14.85 -10.59
N HIS A 61 -4.23 13.97 -11.60
CA HIS A 61 -5.37 13.13 -11.94
C HIS A 61 -5.23 11.69 -11.42
N TRP A 62 -4.17 11.40 -10.66
CA TRP A 62 -3.99 10.08 -10.09
C TRP A 62 -5.07 9.74 -9.08
N GLN A 63 -5.59 8.52 -9.23
CA GLN A 63 -6.57 7.94 -8.32
C GLN A 63 -6.05 6.60 -7.84
N PHE A 64 -5.87 6.50 -6.53
CA PHE A 64 -5.36 5.30 -5.88
C PHE A 64 -6.44 4.59 -5.09
N VAL A 65 -6.40 3.25 -5.06
CA VAL A 65 -7.32 2.44 -4.27
C VAL A 65 -6.71 2.00 -2.93
N GLY A 66 -7.54 1.52 -2.00
CA GLY A 66 -7.09 1.09 -0.67
C GLY A 66 -6.02 -0.02 -0.68
N GLU A 67 -6.02 -0.90 -1.68
CA GLU A 67 -5.02 -1.97 -1.82
C GLU A 67 -3.61 -1.42 -2.11
N GLU A 68 -3.53 -0.35 -2.90
CA GLU A 68 -2.29 0.35 -3.20
C GLU A 68 -1.69 0.99 -1.96
N LEU A 69 -2.53 1.45 -1.02
CA LEU A 69 -2.07 1.98 0.26
C LEU A 69 -1.38 0.89 1.10
N ALA A 70 -1.93 -0.32 1.09
CA ALA A 70 -1.30 -1.47 1.74
C ALA A 70 0.00 -1.89 1.04
N ARG A 71 0.10 -1.74 -0.28
CA ARG A 71 1.33 -1.98 -1.06
C ARG A 71 2.41 -0.93 -0.74
N ALA A 72 2.07 0.36 -0.73
CA ALA A 72 2.99 1.43 -0.36
C ALA A 72 3.55 1.25 1.07
N ARG A 73 2.71 0.94 2.06
CA ARG A 73 3.20 0.67 3.43
C ARG A 73 4.10 -0.56 3.53
N ARG A 74 3.98 -1.53 2.62
CA ARG A 74 4.92 -2.67 2.53
C ARG A 74 6.22 -2.23 1.89
N ALA A 75 6.16 -1.45 0.81
CA ALA A 75 7.33 -0.87 0.16
C ALA A 75 8.19 -0.06 1.14
N TRP A 76 7.56 0.81 1.94
CA TRP A 76 8.25 1.59 2.97
C TRP A 76 8.97 0.73 4.01
N ARG A 77 8.30 -0.33 4.50
CA ARG A 77 8.91 -1.26 5.45
C ARG A 77 10.12 -1.97 4.85
N LEU A 78 10.02 -2.47 3.62
CA LEU A 78 11.14 -3.11 2.93
C LEU A 78 12.31 -2.13 2.70
N GLN A 79 12.01 -0.92 2.23
CA GLN A 79 13.02 0.11 2.03
C GLN A 79 13.77 0.42 3.33
N ARG A 80 13.05 0.62 4.44
CA ARG A 80 13.64 0.93 5.76
C ARG A 80 14.41 -0.25 6.34
N ASP A 81 13.82 -1.43 6.33
CA ASP A 81 14.37 -2.59 7.05
C ASP A 81 15.60 -3.17 6.32
N PHE A 82 15.72 -2.95 5.01
CA PHE A 82 16.83 -3.42 4.18
C PHE A 82 17.74 -2.32 3.62
N ASP A 83 17.49 -1.05 3.96
CA ASP A 83 18.15 0.13 3.37
C ASP A 83 18.21 0.05 1.82
N ALA A 84 17.09 -0.35 1.23
CA ALA A 84 17.02 -0.78 -0.17
C ALA A 84 16.57 0.35 -1.11
N SER A 85 17.08 0.34 -2.33
CA SER A 85 16.56 1.20 -3.41
C SER A 85 15.13 0.81 -3.79
N LEU A 86 14.37 1.73 -4.37
CA LEU A 86 13.00 1.44 -4.83
C LEU A 86 12.96 0.36 -5.91
N ALA A 87 13.98 0.28 -6.78
CA ALA A 87 14.10 -0.81 -7.75
C ALA A 87 14.25 -2.18 -7.07
N ALA A 88 15.04 -2.27 -6.00
CA ALA A 88 15.17 -3.51 -5.22
C ALA A 88 13.87 -3.84 -4.48
N VAL A 89 13.20 -2.83 -3.93
CA VAL A 89 11.90 -2.99 -3.25
C VAL A 89 10.81 -3.50 -4.20
N ALA A 90 10.76 -2.99 -5.43
CA ALA A 90 9.82 -3.48 -6.46
C ALA A 90 10.01 -4.98 -6.70
N LEU A 91 11.25 -5.43 -6.92
CA LEU A 91 11.57 -6.84 -7.09
C LEU A 91 11.20 -7.67 -5.86
N MET A 92 11.49 -7.20 -4.65
CA MET A 92 11.12 -7.90 -3.42
C MET A 92 9.61 -8.06 -3.29
N LEU A 93 8.82 -7.03 -3.64
CA LEU A 93 7.37 -7.11 -3.60
C LEU A 93 6.84 -8.16 -4.59
N ASP A 94 7.37 -8.20 -5.81
CA ASP A 94 6.97 -9.17 -6.82
C ASP A 94 7.30 -10.61 -6.36
N LEU A 95 8.48 -10.82 -5.78
CA LEU A 95 8.87 -12.12 -5.22
C LEU A 95 7.98 -12.53 -4.04
N LEU A 96 7.59 -11.60 -3.17
CA LEU A 96 6.69 -11.88 -2.06
C LEU A 96 5.28 -12.24 -2.55
N ASP A 97 4.80 -11.55 -3.58
CA ASP A 97 3.51 -11.85 -4.21
C ASP A 97 3.56 -13.23 -4.89
N GLU A 98 4.64 -13.56 -5.59
CA GLU A 98 4.85 -14.88 -6.20
C GLU A 98 4.87 -16.00 -5.15
N VAL A 99 5.63 -15.83 -4.05
CA VAL A 99 5.65 -16.80 -2.95
C VAL A 99 4.25 -16.98 -2.35
N LYS A 100 3.47 -15.91 -2.22
CA LYS A 100 2.09 -15.98 -1.73
C LYS A 100 1.21 -16.78 -2.69
N GLN A 101 1.34 -16.56 -4.00
CA GLN A 101 0.59 -17.30 -5.02
C GLN A 101 0.94 -18.78 -5.01
N LEU A 102 2.23 -19.13 -5.01
CA LEU A 102 2.71 -20.52 -4.97
C LEU A 102 2.21 -21.26 -3.73
N ARG A 103 2.27 -20.63 -2.55
CA ARG A 103 1.74 -21.22 -1.31
C ARG A 103 0.23 -21.47 -1.39
N ALA A 104 -0.53 -20.57 -2.01
CA ALA A 104 -1.96 -20.74 -2.21
C ALA A 104 -2.27 -21.93 -3.13
N GLN A 105 -1.51 -22.12 -4.22
CA GLN A 105 -1.68 -23.25 -5.13
C GLN A 105 -1.44 -24.60 -4.43
N VAL A 106 -0.39 -24.71 -3.62
CA VAL A 106 -0.12 -25.93 -2.84
C VAL A 106 -1.23 -26.20 -1.83
N ALA A 107 -1.71 -25.17 -1.12
CA ALA A 107 -2.80 -25.32 -0.16
C ALA A 107 -4.13 -25.77 -0.80
N LEU A 108 -4.38 -25.40 -2.07
CA LEU A 108 -5.53 -25.86 -2.84
C LEU A 108 -5.39 -27.32 -3.30
N HIS A 109 -4.16 -27.80 -3.54
CA HIS A 109 -3.92 -29.15 -4.04
C HIS A 109 -3.93 -30.23 -2.93
N ILE A 110 -3.87 -29.83 -1.66
CA ILE A 110 -3.94 -30.73 -0.49
C ILE A 110 -5.37 -30.79 0.08
N ARG A 111 -6.37 -30.21 -0.61
CA ARG A 111 -7.79 -30.30 -0.25
C ARG A 111 -8.53 -31.40 -1.00
#